data_AF-A0A7S4VJB4-F1
#
_entry.id   AF-A0A7S4VJB4-F1
#
_cell.length_a   1.000
_cell.length_b   1.000
_cell.length_c   1.000
_cell.angle_alpha   90.00
_cell.angle_beta   90.00
_cell.angle_gamma   90.00
#
_symmetry.space_group_name_H-M   'P 1'
#
loop_
_entity.id
_entity.type
_entity.pdbx_description
1 polymer ?
#
loop_
_entity_poly.entity_id
_entity_poly.type
_entity_poly.pdbx_seq_one_letter_code
_entity_poly.pdbx_strand_id
1 'polypeptide(L)'
;PIAYEEATLHPSSTSPITTTEEEEDDEPILLLNGFGVGSFHQHRLMNSLNLDENKNTKRRMYGIDYLGQGKSWPIDCQDGFGKNECGLIYSVDTWANQIINFIEEVILTTSTTTSTTTSPKKVHLVGNSVGGHLSVIIASRRPDLISTLTLLNATPVWGLNLPFWSGHLPPPRIPHTIGSYLFDRIRDENTIQQYLAAAYEN
;
A
#
# COMPACT_ATOMS: atom_id res chain seq x y z
N PRO A 1 19.75 -3.18 -8.32
CA PRO A 1 18.95 -2.38 -7.36
C PRO A 1 18.31 -1.19 -8.08
N ILE A 2 16.99 -1.17 -8.21
CA ILE A 2 16.28 -0.02 -8.76
C ILE A 2 16.26 1.05 -7.65
N ALA A 3 16.93 2.18 -7.89
CA ALA A 3 16.90 3.33 -7.02
C ALA A 3 15.54 4.03 -7.16
N TYR A 4 14.91 4.33 -6.05
CA TYR A 4 13.73 5.19 -5.97
C TYR A 4 14.17 6.44 -5.22
N GLU A 5 13.70 7.60 -5.66
CA GLU A 5 13.94 8.85 -4.94
C GLU A 5 13.00 8.93 -3.73
N GLU A 6 13.54 9.32 -2.58
CA GLU A 6 12.73 9.66 -1.41
C GLU A 6 11.93 10.94 -1.71
N ALA A 7 10.63 10.91 -1.40
CA ALA A 7 9.78 12.08 -1.55
C ALA A 7 10.34 13.24 -0.71
N THR A 8 10.87 14.26 -1.39
CA THR A 8 11.47 15.44 -0.77
C THR A 8 10.58 16.65 -1.03
N LEU A 9 10.29 17.41 0.03
CA LEU A 9 9.61 18.70 -0.07
C LEU A 9 10.56 19.69 -0.77
N HIS A 10 10.29 20.02 -2.03
CA HIS A 10 11.02 21.07 -2.72
C HIS A 10 10.56 22.45 -2.24
N PRO A 11 11.45 23.32 -1.73
CA PRO A 11 11.12 24.71 -1.47
C PRO A 11 10.90 25.44 -2.80
N SER A 12 9.74 26.09 -2.94
CA SER A 12 9.34 26.81 -4.15
C SER A 12 10.30 27.97 -4.47
N SER A 13 10.97 27.87 -5.62
CA SER A 13 11.71 28.98 -6.24
C SER A 13 10.72 29.91 -6.94
N THR A 14 10.63 31.15 -6.48
CA THR A 14 9.74 32.18 -7.02
C THR A 14 10.31 32.76 -8.32
N SER A 15 9.63 32.54 -9.44
CA SER A 15 9.70 33.41 -10.62
C SER A 15 8.38 33.33 -11.39
N PRO A 16 7.77 34.46 -11.81
CA PRO A 16 6.44 34.46 -12.38
C PRO A 16 6.52 34.15 -13.88
N ILE A 17 6.11 32.94 -14.27
CA ILE A 17 5.73 32.64 -15.65
C ILE A 17 4.21 32.57 -15.68
N THR A 18 3.61 33.55 -16.36
CA THR A 18 2.19 33.59 -16.68
C THR A 18 1.93 32.66 -17.85
N THR A 19 1.67 31.40 -17.56
CA THR A 19 0.96 30.49 -18.46
C THR A 19 -0.34 30.12 -17.76
N THR A 20 -1.47 30.37 -18.44
CA THR A 20 -2.77 29.82 -18.09
C THR A 20 -2.70 28.31 -18.26
N GLU A 21 -2.20 27.62 -17.23
CA GLU A 21 -2.36 26.18 -17.08
C GLU A 21 -3.83 25.95 -16.76
N GLU A 22 -4.55 25.34 -17.70
CA GLU A 22 -5.87 24.77 -17.44
C GLU A 22 -5.75 23.89 -16.19
N GLU A 23 -6.66 24.04 -15.22
CA GLU A 23 -6.66 23.26 -13.99
C GLU A 23 -6.62 21.76 -14.34
N GLU A 24 -5.44 21.17 -14.24
CA GLU A 24 -5.25 19.76 -14.49
C GLU A 24 -6.02 19.01 -13.41
N ASP A 25 -7.09 18.31 -13.81
CA ASP A 25 -7.95 17.55 -12.91
C ASP A 25 -7.14 16.42 -12.29
N ASP A 26 -6.64 16.73 -11.10
CA ASP A 26 -5.65 15.97 -10.40
C ASP A 26 -6.36 14.89 -9.59
N GLU A 27 -6.58 13.74 -10.24
CA GLU A 27 -7.18 12.53 -9.66
C GLU A 27 -6.08 11.61 -9.10
N PRO A 28 -5.83 11.60 -7.78
CA PRO A 28 -4.79 10.75 -7.19
C PRO A 28 -5.21 9.28 -7.18
N ILE A 29 -4.27 8.42 -7.59
CA ILE A 29 -4.42 6.97 -7.59
C ILE A 29 -3.46 6.36 -6.57
N LEU A 30 -3.97 5.59 -5.60
CA LEU A 30 -3.15 4.84 -4.64
C LEU A 30 -3.16 3.34 -4.96
N LEU A 31 -1.98 2.81 -5.27
CA LEU A 31 -1.77 1.39 -5.54
C LEU A 31 -1.37 0.65 -4.25
N LEU A 32 -2.18 -0.34 -3.87
CA LEU A 32 -2.06 -1.12 -2.64
C LEU A 32 -1.59 -2.54 -2.99
N ASN A 33 -0.42 -2.94 -2.47
CA ASN A 33 0.22 -4.21 -2.79
C ASN A 33 -0.35 -5.42 -2.02
N GLY A 34 0.00 -6.62 -2.51
CA GLY A 34 -0.27 -7.87 -1.82
C GLY A 34 0.64 -8.09 -0.61
N PHE A 35 0.41 -9.15 0.15
CA PHE A 35 1.25 -9.49 1.29
C PHE A 35 2.63 -10.02 0.85
N GLY A 36 3.67 -9.72 1.63
CA GLY A 36 5.02 -10.24 1.42
C GLY A 36 5.84 -9.52 0.33
N VAL A 37 5.32 -8.40 -0.19
CA VAL A 37 6.00 -7.54 -1.17
C VAL A 37 6.06 -6.10 -0.64
N GLY A 38 6.29 -5.12 -1.51
CA GLY A 38 6.12 -3.70 -1.22
C GLY A 38 5.64 -2.95 -2.46
N SER A 39 5.55 -1.64 -2.36
CA SER A 39 5.23 -0.69 -3.43
C SER A 39 6.05 -0.89 -4.70
N PHE A 40 7.30 -1.39 -4.59
CA PHE A 40 8.13 -1.76 -5.74
C PHE A 40 7.45 -2.76 -6.70
N HIS A 41 6.50 -3.57 -6.22
CA HIS A 41 5.74 -4.51 -7.04
C HIS A 41 4.87 -3.80 -8.09
N GLN A 42 4.56 -2.51 -7.88
CA GLN A 42 3.68 -1.72 -8.74
C GLN A 42 4.42 -0.94 -9.83
N HIS A 43 5.76 -0.93 -9.87
CA HIS A 43 6.52 -0.06 -10.77
C HIS A 43 6.17 -0.23 -12.26
N ARG A 44 5.97 -1.48 -12.74
CA ARG A 44 5.58 -1.74 -14.13
C ARG A 44 4.16 -1.27 -14.42
N LEU A 45 3.25 -1.44 -13.46
CA LEU A 45 1.87 -0.99 -13.57
C LEU A 45 1.80 0.54 -13.62
N MET A 46 2.54 1.23 -12.73
CA MET A 46 2.67 2.68 -12.73
C MET A 46 3.21 3.19 -14.08
N ASN A 47 4.29 2.58 -14.59
CA ASN A 47 4.84 2.95 -15.89
C ASN A 47 3.79 2.76 -17.01
N SER A 48 3.09 1.63 -17.02
CA SER A 48 2.09 1.35 -18.06
C SER A 48 0.90 2.31 -17.99
N LEU A 49 0.48 2.70 -16.79
CA LEU A 49 -0.62 3.66 -16.58
C LEU A 49 -0.21 5.11 -16.90
N ASN A 50 1.08 5.44 -16.83
CA ASN A 50 1.61 6.74 -17.23
C ASN A 50 1.88 6.86 -18.74
N LEU A 51 2.07 5.74 -19.44
CA LEU A 51 2.33 5.70 -20.90
C LEU A 51 1.05 5.74 -21.75
N ASP A 52 -0.13 5.96 -21.16
CA ASP A 52 -1.38 6.11 -21.89
C ASP A 52 -1.43 7.49 -22.58
N GLU A 53 -0.67 7.63 -23.68
CA GLU A 53 -0.47 8.86 -24.47
C GLU A 53 -1.78 9.47 -25.02
N ASN A 54 -2.87 8.70 -25.05
CA ASN A 54 -4.18 9.16 -25.53
C ASN A 54 -4.91 10.06 -24.53
N LYS A 55 -4.39 10.19 -23.31
CA LYS A 55 -4.93 11.09 -22.29
C LYS A 55 -3.88 12.13 -21.95
N ASN A 56 -4.19 13.37 -22.30
CA ASN A 56 -3.37 14.55 -21.99
C ASN A 56 -3.44 14.92 -20.48
N THR A 57 -3.74 13.95 -19.61
CA THR A 57 -3.90 14.13 -18.16
C THR A 57 -2.79 13.40 -17.41
N LYS A 58 -1.94 14.17 -16.74
CA LYS A 58 -0.92 13.64 -15.84
C LYS A 58 -1.61 13.04 -14.62
N ARG A 59 -1.46 11.73 -14.42
CA ARG A 59 -1.97 11.04 -13.23
C ARG A 59 -0.92 11.09 -12.12
N ARG A 60 -1.33 11.53 -10.92
CA ARG A 60 -0.49 11.33 -9.73
C ARG A 60 -0.75 9.96 -9.13
N MET A 61 0.28 9.13 -9.17
CA MET A 61 0.22 7.76 -8.68
C MET A 61 1.05 7.61 -7.42
N TYR A 62 0.51 6.93 -6.43
CA TYR A 62 1.14 6.69 -5.14
C TYR A 62 1.26 5.19 -4.90
N GLY A 63 2.32 4.82 -4.19
CA GLY A 63 2.50 3.50 -3.60
C GLY A 63 2.94 3.68 -2.16
N ILE A 64 2.58 2.74 -1.30
CA ILE A 64 2.94 2.75 0.12
C ILE A 64 3.42 1.35 0.51
N ASP A 65 4.48 1.31 1.32
CA ASP A 65 4.90 0.08 2.00
C ASP A 65 4.16 0.01 3.34
N TYR A 66 3.47 -1.11 3.60
CA TYR A 66 2.81 -1.32 4.89
C TYR A 66 3.84 -1.50 6.00
N LEU A 67 3.50 -1.10 7.22
CA LEU A 67 4.30 -1.44 8.39
C LEU A 67 4.60 -2.95 8.41
N GLY A 68 5.88 -3.32 8.45
CA GLY A 68 6.32 -4.71 8.35
C GLY A 68 6.36 -5.26 6.91
N GLN A 69 6.45 -4.41 5.89
CA GLN A 69 6.60 -4.77 4.49
C GLN A 69 7.52 -3.79 3.76
N GLY A 70 8.07 -4.22 2.61
CA GLY A 70 8.95 -3.40 1.78
C GLY A 70 10.07 -2.75 2.58
N LYS A 71 10.07 -1.42 2.63
CA LYS A 71 11.03 -0.56 3.35
C LYS A 71 10.48 0.00 4.65
N SER A 72 9.25 -0.34 4.99
CA SER A 72 8.58 0.04 6.24
C SER A 72 8.74 -1.03 7.32
N TRP A 73 9.81 -1.81 7.27
CA TRP A 73 10.26 -2.63 8.40
C TRP A 73 10.90 -1.76 9.48
N PRO A 74 10.71 -2.09 10.77
CA PRO A 74 11.48 -1.47 11.84
C PRO A 74 12.99 -1.65 11.64
N ILE A 75 13.77 -0.63 11.99
CA ILE A 75 15.23 -0.58 11.75
C ILE A 75 16.01 -1.70 12.43
N ASP A 76 15.46 -2.28 13.50
CA ASP A 76 16.01 -3.36 14.30
C ASP A 76 15.11 -4.60 14.27
N CYS A 77 14.42 -4.81 13.14
CA CYS A 77 13.57 -5.98 12.91
C CYS A 77 14.32 -7.28 13.21
N GLN A 78 13.80 -8.05 14.16
CA GLN A 78 14.32 -9.32 14.64
C GLN A 78 13.16 -10.27 14.93
N ASP A 79 12.38 -10.60 13.89
CA ASP A 79 11.24 -11.52 13.95
C ASP A 79 10.24 -11.22 15.09
N GLY A 80 9.98 -9.92 15.35
CA GLY A 80 9.10 -9.46 16.41
C GLY A 80 9.76 -9.28 17.78
N PHE A 81 11.06 -9.56 17.91
CA PHE A 81 11.82 -9.40 19.15
C PHE A 81 12.65 -8.10 19.18
N GLY A 82 12.67 -7.33 18.10
CA GLY A 82 13.31 -6.01 18.04
C GLY A 82 12.70 -5.02 19.04
N LYS A 83 13.49 -4.04 19.49
CA LYS A 83 13.01 -3.01 20.42
C LYS A 83 11.92 -2.15 19.76
N ASN A 84 12.08 -1.77 18.49
CA ASN A 84 11.05 -1.00 17.78
C ASN A 84 9.91 -1.89 17.25
N GLU A 85 9.99 -3.22 17.41
CA GLU A 85 8.89 -4.13 17.13
C GLU A 85 7.98 -4.35 18.34
N CYS A 86 8.47 -4.09 19.55
CA CYS A 86 7.75 -4.33 20.79
C CYS A 86 6.38 -3.62 20.81
N GLY A 87 5.32 -4.41 20.96
CA GLY A 87 3.94 -3.92 20.97
C GLY A 87 3.33 -3.65 19.60
N LEU A 88 4.08 -3.78 18.50
CA LEU A 88 3.50 -3.66 17.16
C LEU A 88 2.50 -4.79 16.90
N ILE A 89 1.51 -4.49 16.07
CA ILE A 89 0.55 -5.45 15.55
C ILE A 89 0.52 -5.29 14.02
N TYR A 90 0.99 -6.29 13.29
CA TYR A 90 0.88 -6.32 11.83
C TYR A 90 -0.51 -6.82 11.42
N SER A 91 -1.51 -5.94 11.46
CA SER A 91 -2.92 -6.26 11.26
C SER A 91 -3.58 -5.40 10.18
N VAL A 92 -4.75 -5.85 9.71
CA VAL A 92 -5.63 -5.08 8.82
C VAL A 92 -5.95 -3.72 9.41
N ASP A 93 -6.22 -3.64 10.72
CA ASP A 93 -6.55 -2.38 11.38
C ASP A 93 -5.37 -1.40 11.37
N THR A 94 -4.17 -1.89 11.70
CA THR A 94 -2.96 -1.08 11.69
C THR A 94 -2.69 -0.53 10.29
N TRP A 95 -2.73 -1.39 9.28
CA TRP A 95 -2.46 -0.99 7.90
C TRP A 95 -3.56 -0.09 7.32
N ALA A 96 -4.83 -0.35 7.63
CA ALA A 96 -5.93 0.51 7.20
C ALA A 96 -5.79 1.92 7.78
N ASN A 97 -5.46 2.03 9.08
CA ASN A 97 -5.22 3.34 9.71
C ASN A 97 -3.99 4.03 9.12
N GLN A 98 -2.90 3.30 8.88
CA GLN A 98 -1.70 3.84 8.21
C GLN A 98 -2.04 4.41 6.82
N ILE A 99 -2.84 3.68 6.03
CA ILE A 99 -3.23 4.11 4.68
C ILE A 99 -4.17 5.32 4.73
N ILE A 100 -5.14 5.35 5.65
CA ILE A 100 -6.02 6.50 5.84
C ILE A 100 -5.20 7.75 6.17
N ASN A 101 -4.29 7.65 7.14
CA ASN A 101 -3.42 8.76 7.51
C ASN A 101 -2.55 9.20 6.32
N PHE A 102 -2.01 8.26 5.54
CA PHE A 102 -1.24 8.59 4.33
C PHE A 102 -2.07 9.33 3.28
N ILE A 103 -3.33 8.93 3.07
CA ILE A 103 -4.26 9.64 2.18
C ILE A 103 -4.45 11.07 2.68
N GLU A 104 -4.78 11.25 3.95
CA GLU A 104 -5.10 12.56 4.53
C GLU A 104 -3.89 13.48 4.59
N GLU A 105 -2.75 12.98 5.04
CA GLU A 105 -1.57 13.79 5.37
C GLU A 105 -0.62 13.99 4.18
N VAL A 106 -0.63 13.08 3.20
CA VAL A 106 0.30 13.13 2.06
C VAL A 106 -0.43 13.35 0.75
N ILE A 107 -1.42 12.53 0.44
CA ILE A 107 -2.07 12.59 -0.88
C ILE A 107 -2.92 13.86 -0.98
N LEU A 108 -3.82 14.10 -0.04
CA LEU A 108 -4.75 15.22 -0.14
C LEU A 108 -4.11 16.58 0.18
N THR A 109 -3.10 16.64 1.05
CA THR A 109 -2.34 17.88 1.33
C THR A 109 -1.50 18.34 0.13
N THR A 110 -0.85 17.42 -0.57
CA THR A 110 -0.06 17.76 -1.79
C THR A 110 -0.94 18.21 -2.95
N SER A 111 -2.25 17.94 -2.87
CA SER A 111 -3.24 18.25 -3.90
C SER A 111 -3.91 19.61 -3.72
N THR A 112 -3.88 20.19 -2.51
CA THR A 112 -4.58 21.43 -2.15
C THR A 112 -3.86 22.71 -2.57
N THR A 113 -2.61 22.64 -3.02
CA THR A 113 -1.82 23.83 -3.36
C THR A 113 -2.17 24.45 -4.72
N THR A 114 -3.02 23.82 -5.53
CA THR A 114 -3.18 24.16 -6.96
C THR A 114 -4.60 24.12 -7.53
N SER A 115 -5.65 23.84 -6.73
CA SER A 115 -7.01 23.72 -7.28
C SER A 115 -8.02 24.63 -6.57
N THR A 116 -8.77 25.39 -7.36
CA THR A 116 -9.90 26.25 -6.97
C THR A 116 -11.25 25.52 -7.00
N THR A 117 -11.24 24.20 -7.20
CA THR A 117 -12.44 23.38 -7.26
C THR A 117 -13.13 23.23 -5.90
N THR A 118 -14.46 23.32 -5.90
CA THR A 118 -15.30 23.41 -4.70
C THR A 118 -15.62 22.04 -4.07
N SER A 119 -15.26 20.93 -4.72
CA SER A 119 -15.49 19.57 -4.24
C SER A 119 -14.27 18.99 -3.52
N PRO A 120 -14.45 18.28 -2.40
CA PRO A 120 -13.33 17.64 -1.71
C PRO A 120 -12.67 16.60 -2.62
N LYS A 121 -11.35 16.68 -2.78
CA LYS A 121 -10.56 15.71 -3.55
C LYS A 121 -10.64 14.34 -2.89
N LYS A 122 -10.86 13.31 -3.71
CA LYS A 122 -10.94 11.91 -3.31
C LYS A 122 -9.89 11.07 -4.04
N VAL A 123 -9.60 9.88 -3.52
CA VAL A 123 -8.56 8.98 -4.04
C VAL A 123 -9.18 7.76 -4.70
N HIS A 124 -8.61 7.32 -5.82
CA HIS A 124 -8.90 6.03 -6.44
C HIS A 124 -8.00 4.95 -5.84
N LEU A 125 -8.56 3.90 -5.26
CA LEU A 125 -7.79 2.78 -4.71
C LEU A 125 -7.72 1.63 -5.71
N VAL A 126 -6.52 1.11 -5.94
CA VAL A 126 -6.29 -0.10 -6.72
C VAL A 126 -5.55 -1.10 -5.84
N GLY A 127 -6.22 -2.17 -5.43
CA GLY A 127 -5.69 -3.11 -4.44
C GLY A 127 -5.52 -4.52 -4.97
N ASN A 128 -4.31 -5.06 -4.82
CA ASN A 128 -4.01 -6.46 -5.13
C ASN A 128 -4.02 -7.34 -3.86
N SER A 129 -4.68 -8.50 -3.88
CA SER A 129 -4.69 -9.45 -2.76
C SER A 129 -5.08 -8.79 -1.43
N VAL A 130 -4.20 -8.74 -0.42
CA VAL A 130 -4.45 -8.03 0.86
C VAL A 130 -4.70 -6.53 0.66
N GLY A 131 -4.07 -5.90 -0.34
CA GLY A 131 -4.34 -4.52 -0.71
C GLY A 131 -5.78 -4.30 -1.18
N GLY A 132 -6.37 -5.31 -1.85
CA GLY A 132 -7.79 -5.30 -2.23
C GLY A 132 -8.71 -5.42 -1.02
N HIS A 133 -8.38 -6.30 -0.07
CA HIS A 133 -9.08 -6.41 1.21
C HIS A 133 -9.06 -5.06 1.97
N LEU A 134 -7.88 -4.46 2.10
CA LEU A 134 -7.68 -3.15 2.72
C LEU A 134 -8.48 -2.06 2.02
N SER A 135 -8.53 -2.06 0.68
CA SER A 135 -9.30 -1.08 -0.11
C SER A 135 -10.78 -1.06 0.29
N VAL A 136 -11.39 -2.24 0.45
CA VAL A 136 -12.80 -2.36 0.87
C VAL A 136 -12.99 -1.87 2.31
N ILE A 137 -12.09 -2.24 3.22
CA ILE A 137 -12.15 -1.81 4.62
C ILE A 137 -12.01 -0.29 4.73
N ILE A 138 -11.09 0.32 3.99
CA ILE A 138 -10.87 1.77 3.98
C ILE A 138 -12.09 2.49 3.41
N ALA A 139 -12.64 2.04 2.28
CA ALA A 139 -13.85 2.64 1.71
C ALA A 139 -15.06 2.51 2.64
N SER A 140 -15.14 1.43 3.44
CA SER A 140 -16.17 1.29 4.47
C SER A 140 -15.95 2.23 5.66
N ARG A 141 -14.70 2.50 6.06
CA ARG A 141 -14.38 3.37 7.21
C ARG A 141 -14.43 4.86 6.87
N ARG A 142 -14.00 5.21 5.65
CA ARG A 142 -13.80 6.58 5.16
C ARG A 142 -14.30 6.74 3.71
N PRO A 143 -15.61 6.54 3.46
CA PRO A 143 -16.20 6.71 2.12
C PRO A 143 -16.11 8.16 1.60
N ASP A 144 -15.90 9.12 2.49
CA ASP A 144 -15.63 10.52 2.18
C ASP A 144 -14.30 10.71 1.44
N LEU A 145 -13.29 9.86 1.69
CA LEU A 145 -11.97 9.95 1.06
C LEU A 145 -11.86 9.23 -0.29
N ILE A 146 -12.78 8.30 -0.60
CA ILE A 146 -12.61 7.35 -1.70
C ILE A 146 -13.54 7.66 -2.87
N SER A 147 -12.96 7.72 -4.08
CA SER A 147 -13.68 7.93 -5.34
C SER A 147 -14.13 6.60 -5.95
N THR A 148 -13.17 5.71 -6.24
CA THR A 148 -13.44 4.38 -6.79
C THR A 148 -12.53 3.31 -6.19
N LEU A 149 -12.93 2.05 -6.37
CA LEU A 149 -12.18 0.85 -6.00
C LEU A 149 -11.93 -0.02 -7.24
N THR A 150 -10.68 -0.49 -7.39
CA THR A 150 -10.31 -1.54 -8.35
C THR A 150 -9.68 -2.69 -7.57
N LEU A 151 -10.29 -3.88 -7.65
CA LEU A 151 -9.88 -5.06 -6.87
C LEU A 151 -9.21 -6.08 -7.80
N LEU A 152 -7.91 -6.33 -7.57
CA LEU A 152 -7.10 -7.27 -8.34
C LEU A 152 -6.84 -8.51 -7.49
N ASN A 153 -7.45 -9.66 -7.84
CA ASN A 153 -7.28 -10.92 -7.09
C ASN A 153 -7.38 -10.73 -5.56
N ALA A 154 -8.34 -9.91 -5.11
CA ALA A 154 -8.44 -9.50 -3.72
C ALA A 154 -8.73 -10.70 -2.80
N THR A 155 -8.04 -10.77 -1.66
CA THR A 155 -8.35 -11.78 -0.65
C THR A 155 -9.60 -11.36 0.12
N PRO A 156 -10.60 -12.24 0.32
CA PRO A 156 -11.81 -11.87 1.06
C PRO A 156 -11.55 -11.72 2.57
N VAL A 157 -10.52 -12.40 3.09
CA VAL A 157 -10.17 -12.43 4.52
C VAL A 157 -8.64 -12.34 4.67
N TRP A 158 -8.17 -11.68 5.74
CA TRP A 158 -6.76 -11.63 6.10
C TRP A 158 -6.55 -11.79 7.62
N GLY A 159 -5.48 -12.51 7.98
CA GLY A 159 -5.07 -12.73 9.37
C GLY A 159 -5.62 -14.00 9.99
N LEU A 160 -4.93 -14.49 11.03
CA LEU A 160 -5.36 -15.62 11.86
C LEU A 160 -5.73 -15.08 13.24
N ASN A 161 -6.99 -15.24 13.64
CA ASN A 161 -7.41 -14.88 14.99
C ASN A 161 -7.07 -16.03 15.94
N LEU A 162 -5.87 -16.01 16.52
CA LEU A 162 -5.42 -17.05 17.42
C LEU A 162 -5.98 -16.79 18.84
N PRO A 163 -6.67 -17.78 19.44
CA PRO A 163 -7.17 -17.61 20.80
C PRO A 163 -6.01 -17.36 21.76
N PHE A 164 -6.20 -16.42 22.69
CA PHE A 164 -5.22 -16.00 23.71
C PHE A 164 -4.01 -15.20 23.21
N TRP A 165 -4.01 -14.74 21.95
CA TRP A 165 -3.01 -13.80 21.46
C TRP A 165 -3.64 -12.68 20.64
N SER A 166 -3.43 -11.45 21.08
CA SER A 166 -3.96 -10.23 20.44
C SER A 166 -3.14 -9.77 19.23
N GLY A 167 -2.20 -10.58 18.75
CA GLY A 167 -1.31 -10.24 17.63
C GLY A 167 -0.15 -9.30 17.96
N HIS A 168 0.00 -8.88 19.22
CA HIS A 168 1.10 -8.00 19.64
C HIS A 168 2.43 -8.76 19.64
N LEU A 169 3.48 -8.06 19.22
CA LEU A 169 4.86 -8.55 19.28
C LEU A 169 5.49 -8.25 20.67
N PRO A 170 6.41 -9.10 21.16
CA PRO A 170 6.82 -10.37 20.57
C PRO A 170 5.71 -11.44 20.65
N PRO A 171 5.61 -12.34 19.66
CA PRO A 171 4.63 -13.41 19.67
C PRO A 171 4.93 -14.43 20.78
N PRO A 172 3.91 -15.14 21.31
CA PRO A 172 4.15 -16.26 22.22
C PRO A 172 4.97 -17.35 21.50
N ARG A 173 5.88 -17.99 22.24
CA ARG A 173 6.90 -18.91 21.67
C ARG A 173 6.30 -20.02 20.79
N ILE A 174 5.24 -20.68 21.24
CA ILE A 174 4.64 -21.82 20.54
C ILE A 174 3.97 -21.38 19.23
N PRO A 175 3.04 -20.40 19.23
CA PRO A 175 2.51 -19.79 18.01
C PRO A 175 3.59 -19.33 17.03
N HIS A 176 4.65 -18.69 17.54
CA HIS A 176 5.77 -18.23 16.72
C HIS A 176 6.45 -19.40 16.01
N THR A 177 6.90 -20.43 16.73
CA THR A 177 7.60 -21.57 16.13
C THR A 177 6.76 -22.29 15.08
N ILE A 178 5.47 -22.51 15.35
CA ILE A 178 4.55 -23.17 14.40
C ILE A 178 4.32 -22.27 13.18
N GLY A 179 4.06 -20.98 13.41
CA GLY A 179 3.79 -20.00 12.37
C GLY A 179 4.98 -19.83 11.43
N SER A 180 6.19 -19.66 11.96
CA SER A 180 7.41 -19.53 11.16
C SER A 180 7.66 -20.79 10.33
N TYR A 181 7.50 -21.98 10.92
CA TYR A 181 7.63 -23.24 10.18
C TYR A 181 6.65 -23.34 9.00
N LEU A 182 5.37 -23.02 9.22
CA LEU A 182 4.35 -23.06 8.16
C LEU A 182 4.65 -22.01 7.08
N PHE A 183 5.05 -20.82 7.48
CA PHE A 183 5.38 -19.73 6.57
C PHE A 183 6.57 -20.08 5.68
N ASP A 184 7.64 -20.63 6.25
CA ASP A 184 8.82 -21.09 5.51
C ASP A 184 8.45 -22.17 4.50
N ARG A 185 7.54 -23.09 4.85
CA ARG A 185 7.06 -24.14 3.94
C ARG A 185 6.26 -23.59 2.77
N ILE A 186 5.42 -22.59 3.01
CA ILE A 186 4.63 -21.94 1.95
C ILE A 186 5.53 -21.15 0.99
N ARG A 187 6.64 -20.59 1.50
CA ARG A 187 7.60 -19.82 0.71
C ARG A 187 8.71 -20.66 0.09
N ASP A 188 8.77 -21.95 0.39
CA ASP A 188 9.70 -22.88 -0.26
C ASP A 188 9.44 -22.90 -1.77
N GLU A 189 10.52 -22.78 -2.55
CA GLU A 189 10.43 -22.68 -4.01
C GLU A 189 9.72 -23.90 -4.62
N ASN A 190 9.94 -25.11 -4.09
CA ASN A 190 9.28 -26.31 -4.60
C ASN A 190 7.79 -26.28 -4.31
N THR A 191 7.39 -25.80 -3.13
CA THR A 191 5.98 -25.62 -2.78
C THR A 191 5.31 -24.62 -3.71
N ILE A 192 5.98 -23.48 -3.99
CA ILE A 192 5.48 -22.46 -4.91
C ILE A 192 5.33 -23.05 -6.32
N GLN A 193 6.34 -23.78 -6.81
CA GLN A 193 6.28 -24.42 -8.13
C GLN A 193 5.11 -25.40 -8.23
N GLN A 194 4.86 -26.20 -7.20
CA GLN A 194 3.70 -27.11 -7.16
C GLN A 194 2.37 -26.37 -7.20
N TYR A 195 2.23 -25.25 -6.49
CA TYR A 195 1.02 -24.43 -6.55
C TYR A 195 0.82 -23.79 -7.92
N LEU A 196 1.90 -23.29 -8.55
CA LEU A 196 1.83 -22.72 -9.89
C LEU A 196 1.46 -23.78 -10.93
N ALA A 197 2.05 -24.98 -10.85
CA ALA A 197 1.67 -26.10 -11.70
C ALA A 197 0.17 -26.42 -11.57
N ALA A 198 -0.31 -26.59 -10.33
CA ALA A 198 -1.72 -26.86 -10.08
C ALA A 198 -2.67 -25.74 -10.57
N ALA A 199 -2.22 -24.48 -10.55
CA ALA A 199 -3.04 -23.33 -10.96
C ALA A 199 -3.05 -23.10 -12.48
N TYR A 200 -1.94 -23.40 -13.18
CA TYR A 200 -1.73 -22.99 -14.57
C TYR A 200 -1.51 -24.14 -15.57
N GLU A 201 -1.29 -25.38 -15.13
CA GLU A 201 -1.11 -26.55 -16.02
C GLU A 201 -2.42 -27.30 -16.34
N ASN A 202 -3.57 -26.60 -16.38
CA ASN A 202 -4.78 -27.15 -17.01
C ASN A 202 -4.78 -26.95 -18.52
#